data_AF-A0A7C5VG05-F1
#
_entry.id   AF-A0A7C5VG05-F1
#
_cell.length_a   1.000
_cell.length_b   1.000
_cell.length_c   1.000
_cell.angle_alpha   90.00
_cell.angle_beta   90.00
_cell.angle_gamma   90.00
#
_symmetry.space_group_name_H-M   'P 1'
#
loop_
_entity.id
_entity.type
_entity.pdbx_description
1 polymer ?
#
loop_
_entity_poly.entity_id
_entity_poly.type
_entity_poly.pdbx_seq_one_letter_code
_entity_poly.pdbx_strand_id
1 'polypeptide(L)'
;MAFSQLKSRVLVAIIGGPLVVLAVYYGRWANLLLLLAIQAVSMTEFFSMSKMKGAHPRSVLGILTGAAIMLDTYFWSMAHTAVIFAAFLILTGILEIWQTEGSRFQ
;
A
#
# COMPACT_ATOMS: atom_id res chain seq x y z
N MET A 1 2.56 -9.06 31.55
CA MET A 1 2.21 -8.62 30.19
C MET A 1 3.41 -8.19 29.32
N ALA A 2 4.43 -7.52 29.88
CA ALA A 2 5.62 -7.07 29.11
C ALA A 2 6.39 -8.18 28.37
N PHE A 3 6.61 -9.34 29.00
CA PHE A 3 7.28 -10.49 28.36
C PHE A 3 6.55 -11.05 27.14
N SER A 4 5.22 -10.94 27.06
CA SER A 4 4.44 -11.38 25.90
C SER A 4 4.74 -10.53 24.67
N GLN A 5 4.86 -9.21 24.86
CA GLN A 5 5.18 -8.28 23.77
C GLN A 5 6.63 -8.43 23.31
N LEU A 6 7.54 -8.69 24.26
CA LEU A 6 8.93 -8.98 23.93
C LEU A 6 9.07 -10.26 23.11
N LYS A 7 8.37 -11.34 23.51
CA LYS A 7 8.31 -12.60 22.76
C LYS A 7 7.76 -12.42 21.35
N SER A 8 6.67 -11.66 21.19
CA SER A 8 6.08 -11.38 19.87
C SER A 8 7.07 -10.65 18.95
N ARG A 9 7.74 -9.60 19.45
CA ARG A 9 8.73 -8.84 18.68
C ARG A 9 9.93 -9.68 18.26
N VAL A 10 10.45 -10.50 19.17
CA VAL A 10 11.58 -11.40 18.90
C VAL A 10 11.19 -12.46 17.88
N LEU A 11 9.99 -13.03 17.98
CA LEU A 11 9.48 -14.01 17.03
C LEU A 11 9.35 -13.41 15.63
N VAL A 12 8.78 -12.20 15.52
CA VAL A 12 8.66 -11.49 14.24
C VAL A 12 10.03 -11.15 13.66
N ALA A 13 11.01 -10.77 14.48
CA ALA A 13 12.36 -10.50 14.00
C ALA A 13 13.07 -11.76 13.48
N ILE A 14 12.95 -12.88 14.21
CA ILE A 14 13.59 -14.16 13.85
C ILE A 14 12.93 -14.80 12.63
N ILE A 15 11.63 -14.60 12.41
CA ILE A 15 10.93 -15.17 11.25
C ILE A 15 10.94 -14.19 10.07
N GLY A 16 10.59 -12.94 10.32
CA GLY A 16 10.46 -11.91 9.29
C GLY A 16 11.79 -11.57 8.62
N GLY A 17 12.87 -11.44 9.40
CA GLY A 17 14.20 -11.13 8.84
C GLY A 17 14.66 -12.18 7.82
N PRO A 18 14.74 -13.46 8.19
CA PRO A 18 15.09 -14.54 7.26
C PRO A 18 14.10 -14.70 6.11
N LEU A 19 12.79 -14.50 6.33
CA LEU A 19 11.80 -14.59 5.26
C LEU A 19 12.03 -13.52 4.18
N VAL A 20 12.35 -12.28 4.58
CA VAL A 20 12.73 -11.21 3.64
C VAL A 20 14.02 -11.58 2.90
N VAL A 21 15.05 -12.04 3.62
CA VAL A 21 16.33 -12.45 3.01
C VAL A 21 16.14 -13.58 2.00
N LEU A 22 15.35 -14.59 2.35
CA LEU A 22 15.02 -15.70 1.45
C LEU A 22 14.23 -15.22 0.23
N ALA A 23 13.25 -14.35 0.39
CA ALA A 23 12.48 -13.81 -0.73
C ALA A 23 13.35 -13.01 -1.71
N VAL A 24 14.34 -12.26 -1.19
CA VAL A 24 15.34 -11.58 -2.02
C VAL A 24 16.26 -12.58 -2.72
N TYR A 25 16.67 -13.65 -2.02
CA TYR A 25 17.58 -14.67 -2.55
C TYR A 25 16.95 -15.54 -3.66
N TYR A 26 15.70 -15.95 -3.50
CA TYR A 26 14.95 -16.70 -4.53
C TYR A 26 14.57 -15.84 -5.75
N GLY A 27 14.83 -14.52 -5.69
CA GLY A 27 14.80 -13.64 -6.85
C GLY A 27 13.42 -13.15 -7.26
N ARG A 28 13.30 -12.83 -8.56
CA ARG A 28 12.40 -11.79 -9.10
C ARG A 28 10.96 -11.80 -8.57
N TRP A 29 10.25 -12.91 -8.75
CA TRP A 29 8.82 -12.97 -8.45
C TRP A 29 8.50 -13.11 -6.95
N ALA A 30 9.34 -13.83 -6.19
CA ALA A 30 9.16 -13.99 -4.75
C ALA A 30 9.32 -12.66 -4.01
N ASN A 31 10.36 -11.90 -4.38
CA ASN A 31 10.57 -10.55 -3.84
C ASN A 31 9.41 -9.61 -4.22
N LEU A 32 8.96 -9.64 -5.48
CA LEU A 32 7.85 -8.79 -5.92
C LEU A 32 6.55 -9.09 -5.15
N LEU A 33 6.19 -10.36 -4.97
CA LEU A 33 5.01 -10.75 -4.20
C LEU A 33 5.10 -10.32 -2.74
N LEU A 34 6.28 -10.50 -2.12
CA LEU A 34 6.51 -10.05 -0.74
C LEU A 34 6.31 -8.53 -0.62
N LEU A 35 6.90 -7.78 -1.54
CA LEU A 35 6.82 -6.33 -1.60
C LEU A 35 5.38 -5.84 -1.80
N LEU A 36 4.63 -6.44 -2.73
CA LEU A 36 3.21 -6.12 -2.94
C LEU A 36 2.35 -6.46 -1.73
N ALA A 37 2.62 -7.59 -1.06
CA ALA A 37 1.90 -7.98 0.15
C ALA A 37 2.15 -6.99 1.29
N ILE A 38 3.41 -6.63 1.55
CA ILE A 38 3.79 -5.64 2.57
C ILE A 38 3.14 -4.29 2.27
N GLN A 39 3.18 -3.86 1.01
CA GLN A 39 2.55 -2.61 0.58
C GLN A 39 1.04 -2.64 0.84
N ALA A 40 0.34 -3.68 0.39
CA ALA A 40 -1.10 -3.79 0.54
C ALA A 40 -1.51 -3.73 2.02
N VAL A 41 -0.83 -4.50 2.88
CA VAL A 41 -1.07 -4.47 4.34
C VAL A 41 -0.82 -3.08 4.90
N SER A 42 0.33 -2.47 4.60
CA SER A 42 0.69 -1.13 5.09
C SER A 42 -0.33 -0.07 4.66
N MET A 43 -0.80 -0.13 3.41
CA MET A 43 -1.82 0.80 2.91
C MET A 43 -3.19 0.55 3.55
N THR A 44 -3.59 -0.69 3.80
CA THR A 44 -4.84 -0.99 4.51
C THR A 44 -4.83 -0.43 5.93
N GLU A 45 -3.73 -0.59 6.66
CA GLU A 45 -3.56 -0.02 8.00
C GLU A 45 -3.55 1.51 7.95
N PHE A 46 -2.82 2.09 6.99
CA PHE A 46 -2.80 3.53 6.78
C PHE A 46 -4.20 4.09 6.53
N PHE A 47 -4.97 3.49 5.61
CA PHE A 47 -6.32 3.95 5.32
C PHE A 47 -7.30 3.69 6.47
N SER A 48 -7.11 2.64 7.26
CA SER A 48 -7.86 2.42 8.50
C SER A 48 -7.65 3.58 9.48
N MET A 49 -6.38 3.96 9.71
CA MET A 49 -6.04 5.10 10.55
C MET A 49 -6.57 6.43 10.00
N SER A 50 -6.54 6.63 8.68
CA SER A 50 -7.13 7.81 8.04
C SER A 50 -8.65 7.87 8.24
N LYS A 51 -9.36 6.75 8.13
CA LYS A 51 -10.81 6.68 8.40
C LYS A 51 -11.13 7.04 9.85
N MET A 52 -10.34 6.57 10.80
CA MET A 52 -10.50 6.94 12.22
C MET A 52 -10.34 8.44 12.47
N LYS A 53 -9.60 9.15 11.62
CA LYS A 53 -9.44 10.62 11.66
C LYS A 53 -10.53 11.37 10.90
N GLY A 54 -11.60 10.69 10.46
CA GLY A 54 -12.71 11.30 9.74
C GLY A 54 -12.48 11.48 8.23
N ALA A 55 -11.32 11.08 7.70
CA ALA A 55 -11.11 11.10 6.25
C ALA A 55 -11.94 10.01 5.56
N HIS A 56 -12.34 10.23 4.31
CA HIS A 56 -13.09 9.25 3.51
C HIS A 56 -12.23 8.72 2.36
N PRO A 57 -11.12 8.00 2.65
CA PRO A 57 -10.21 7.58 1.62
C PRO A 57 -10.84 6.51 0.72
N ARG A 58 -10.67 6.65 -0.59
CA ARG A 58 -10.92 5.58 -1.56
C ARG A 58 -9.79 4.57 -1.52
N SER A 59 -9.80 3.74 -0.46
CA SER A 59 -8.72 2.81 -0.13
C SER A 59 -8.34 1.88 -1.29
N VAL A 60 -9.33 1.40 -2.05
CA VAL A 60 -9.11 0.50 -3.19
C VAL A 60 -8.28 1.16 -4.28
N LEU A 61 -8.63 2.40 -4.68
CA LEU A 61 -7.88 3.13 -5.71
C LEU A 61 -6.46 3.42 -5.24
N GLY A 62 -6.30 3.85 -3.98
CA GLY A 62 -4.97 4.10 -3.41
C GLY A 62 -4.09 2.85 -3.40
N ILE A 63 -4.64 1.68 -3.01
CA ILE A 63 -3.90 0.41 -3.03
C ILE A 63 -3.49 0.03 -4.46
N LEU A 64 -4.41 0.14 -5.43
CA LEU A 64 -4.11 -0.19 -6.82
C LEU A 64 -3.06 0.73 -7.44
N THR A 65 -3.13 2.03 -7.16
CA THR A 65 -2.12 3.00 -7.64
C THR A 65 -0.77 2.76 -6.98
N GLY A 66 -0.75 2.45 -5.68
CA GLY A 66 0.47 2.02 -5.00
C GLY A 66 1.08 0.80 -5.71
N ALA A 67 0.29 -0.25 -5.96
CA ALA A 67 0.77 -1.45 -6.63
C ALA A 67 1.30 -1.15 -8.05
N ALA A 68 0.63 -0.27 -8.80
CA ALA A 68 1.06 0.15 -10.13
C ALA A 68 2.42 0.88 -10.10
N ILE A 69 2.63 1.81 -9.15
CA ILE A 69 3.91 2.50 -8.97
C ILE A 69 5.01 1.51 -8.58
N MET A 70 4.69 0.54 -7.71
CA MET A 70 5.63 -0.47 -7.27
C MET A 70 6.05 -1.38 -8.44
N LEU A 71 5.11 -1.77 -9.30
CA LEU A 71 5.38 -2.54 -10.52
C LEU A 71 6.22 -1.73 -11.52
N ASP A 72 5.89 -0.46 -11.74
CA ASP A 72 6.67 0.43 -12.62
C ASP A 72 8.11 0.60 -12.11
N THR A 73 8.28 0.80 -10.81
CA THR A 73 9.60 0.89 -10.18
C THR A 73 10.37 -0.42 -10.35
N TYR A 74 9.70 -1.57 -10.17
CA TYR A 74 10.32 -2.88 -10.21
C TYR A 74 10.79 -3.30 -11.61
N PHE A 75 10.00 -3.01 -12.66
CA PHE A 75 10.26 -3.48 -14.02
C PHE A 75 10.80 -2.40 -14.96
N TRP A 76 10.45 -1.13 -14.75
CA TRP A 76 10.71 -0.03 -15.69
C TRP A 76 11.46 1.15 -15.08
N SER A 77 12.03 1.01 -13.88
CA SER A 77 12.89 2.03 -13.27
C SER A 77 12.25 3.42 -13.21
N MET A 78 10.97 3.48 -12.84
CA MET A 78 10.17 4.71 -12.68
C MET A 78 9.80 5.46 -13.97
N ALA A 79 9.96 4.85 -15.15
CA ALA A 79 9.68 5.51 -16.42
C ALA A 79 8.24 6.01 -16.57
N HIS A 80 7.26 5.31 -15.99
CA HIS A 80 5.83 5.65 -16.14
C HIS A 80 5.22 6.23 -14.86
N THR A 81 6.01 6.45 -13.81
CA THR A 81 5.51 6.88 -12.50
C THR A 81 4.73 8.19 -12.60
N ALA A 82 5.21 9.15 -13.38
CA ALA A 82 4.51 10.43 -13.61
C ALA A 82 3.14 10.23 -14.29
N VAL A 83 3.06 9.32 -15.27
CA VAL A 83 1.81 9.01 -15.99
C VAL A 83 0.81 8.31 -15.06
N ILE A 84 1.27 7.37 -14.23
CA ILE A 84 0.45 6.68 -13.24
C ILE A 84 -0.12 7.67 -12.22
N PHE A 85 0.71 8.60 -11.74
CA PHE A 85 0.26 9.67 -10.84
C PHE A 85 -0.77 10.59 -11.49
N ALA A 86 -0.50 11.05 -12.72
CA ALA A 86 -1.44 11.90 -13.45
C ALA A 86 -2.78 11.19 -13.66
N ALA A 87 -2.76 9.91 -14.05
CA ALA A 87 -3.97 9.10 -14.21
C ALA A 87 -4.72 8.94 -12.87
N PHE A 88 -4.02 8.69 -11.77
CA PHE A 88 -4.63 8.63 -10.45
C PHE A 88 -5.33 9.93 -10.08
N LEU A 89 -4.67 11.08 -10.25
CA LEU A 89 -5.24 12.39 -9.95
C LEU A 89 -6.49 12.69 -10.80
N ILE A 90 -6.43 12.37 -12.10
CA ILE A 90 -7.58 12.52 -13.00
C ILE A 90 -8.72 11.61 -12.55
N LEU A 91 -8.45 10.35 -12.26
CA LEU A 91 -9.47 9.40 -11.81
C LEU A 91 -10.10 9.84 -10.48
N THR A 92 -9.30 10.25 -9.50
CA THR A 92 -9.83 10.75 -8.21
C THR A 92 -10.61 12.03 -8.41
N GLY A 93 -10.11 12.97 -9.22
CA GLY A 93 -10.79 14.23 -9.51
C GLY A 93 -12.14 14.04 -10.21
N ILE A 94 -12.18 13.17 -11.23
CA ILE A 94 -13.46 12.78 -11.86
C ILE A 94 -14.36 12.18 -10.79
N LEU A 95 -13.90 11.16 -10.07
CA LEU A 95 -14.74 10.47 -9.10
C LEU A 95 -15.24 11.36 -7.94
N GLU A 96 -14.51 12.42 -7.60
CA GLU A 96 -14.87 13.40 -6.58
C GLU A 96 -15.95 14.37 -7.08
N ILE A 97 -15.90 14.77 -8.36
CA ILE A 97 -16.96 15.57 -9.01
C ILE A 97 -18.32 14.86 -8.93
N TRP A 98 -18.34 13.53 -9.05
CA TRP A 98 -19.58 12.76 -8.95
C TRP A 98 -20.02 12.56 -7.49
N GLN A 99 -19.10 12.68 -6.52
CA GLN A 99 -19.44 12.67 -5.10
C GLN A 99 -19.99 14.01 -4.58
N THR A 100 -19.68 15.14 -5.24
CA THR A 100 -20.22 16.45 -4.86
C THR A 100 -21.74 16.60 -5.01
N GLU A 101 -22.42 15.71 -5.72
CA GLU A 101 -23.90 15.65 -5.69
C GLU A 101 -24.44 15.05 -4.37
N GLY A 102 -23.64 14.22 -3.68
CA GLY A 102 -24.01 13.56 -2.42
C GLY A 102 -23.54 14.26 -1.14
N SER A 103 -22.57 15.18 -1.21
CA SER A 103 -21.97 15.81 -0.01
C SER A 103 -22.47 17.23 0.32
N ARG A 104 -23.36 17.82 -0.50
CA ARG A 104 -23.93 19.17 -0.21
C ARG A 104 -25.06 19.18 0.83
N PHE A 105 -25.38 18.05 1.48
CA PHE A 105 -26.50 17.94 2.43
C PHE A 105 -26.18 17.25 3.77
N GLN A 106 -24.94 17.34 4.28
CA GLN A 106 -24.63 17.00 5.68
C GLN A 106 -23.68 18.02 6.32
#